data_AF-A0A2N0Z893-F1
#
_entry.id   AF-A0A2N0Z893-F1
#
_cell.length_a   1.000
_cell.length_b   1.000
_cell.length_c   1.000
_cell.angle_alpha   90.00
_cell.angle_beta   90.00
_cell.angle_gamma   90.00
#
_symmetry.space_group_name_H-M   'P 1'
#
loop_
_entity.id
_entity.type
_entity.pdbx_description
1 polymer ?
#
loop_
_entity_poly.entity_id
_entity_poly.type
_entity_poly.pdbx_seq_one_letter_code
_entity_poly.pdbx_strand_id
1 'polypeptide(L)' 'MPKIFSILLIGLSGYYLIKKRYRILNTVLRSRLLRKYLIKFAMNLPGLRNQMMSTVFSKPTS' A
#
# COMPACT_ATOMS: atom_id res chain seq x y z
N MET A 1 -16.18 -23.22 -14.46
CA MET A 1 -16.99 -22.41 -13.52
C MET A 1 -16.21 -21.43 -12.63
N PRO A 2 -15.00 -21.71 -12.06
CA PRO A 2 -14.36 -20.79 -11.10
C PRO A 2 -13.79 -19.50 -11.72
N LYS A 3 -13.46 -19.52 -13.02
CA LYS A 3 -12.83 -18.37 -13.72
C LYS A 3 -13.76 -17.16 -13.87
N ILE A 4 -15.07 -17.39 -14.07
CA ILE A 4 -16.09 -16.32 -14.12
C ILE A 4 -16.21 -15.65 -12.75
N PHE A 5 -16.19 -16.43 -11.67
CA PHE A 5 -16.23 -15.88 -10.32
C PHE A 5 -15.00 -15.01 -10.01
N SER A 6 -13.80 -15.43 -10.40
CA SER A 6 -12.59 -14.60 -10.27
C SER A 6 -12.69 -13.29 -11.04
N ILE A 7 -13.17 -13.30 -12.28
CA ILE A 7 -13.29 -12.07 -13.09
C ILE A 7 -14.31 -11.10 -12.49
N LEU A 8 -15.42 -11.62 -11.98
CA LEU A 8 -16.44 -10.83 -11.28
C LEU A 8 -15.92 -10.26 -9.97
N LEU A 9 -15.16 -11.04 -9.19
CA LEU A 9 -14.56 -10.58 -7.94
C LEU A 9 -13.56 -9.44 -8.16
N ILE A 10 -12.74 -9.53 -9.22
CA ILE A 10 -11.79 -8.48 -9.59
C ILE A 10 -12.54 -7.21 -10.02
N GLY A 11 -13.57 -7.35 -10.85
CA GLY A 11 -14.41 -6.23 -11.30
C GLY A 11 -15.16 -5.54 -10.16
N LEU A 12 -15.77 -6.32 -9.26
CA LEU A 12 -16.47 -5.81 -8.07
C LEU A 12 -15.52 -5.13 -7.10
N SER A 13 -14.34 -5.72 -6.87
CA SER A 13 -13.29 -5.12 -6.04
C SER A 13 -12.86 -3.77 -6.64
N GLY A 14 -12.53 -3.73 -7.94
CA GLY A 14 -12.19 -2.49 -8.65
C GLY A 14 -13.27 -1.42 -8.58
N TYR A 15 -14.54 -1.80 -8.80
CA TYR A 15 -15.67 -0.88 -8.71
C TYR A 15 -15.86 -0.32 -7.29
N TYR A 16 -15.70 -1.16 -6.27
CA TYR A 16 -15.82 -0.74 -4.87
C TYR A 16 -14.68 0.20 -4.46
N LEU A 17 -13.45 -0.07 -4.93
CA LEU A 17 -12.27 0.79 -4.78
C LEU A 17 -12.51 2.19 -5.33
N ILE A 18 -13.09 2.30 -6.53
CA ILE A 18 -13.35 3.59 -7.19
C ILE A 18 -14.56 4.31 -6.58
N LYS A 19 -15.57 3.61 -6.08
CA LYS A 19 -16.76 4.24 -5.47
C LYS A 19 -16.47 4.80 -4.08
N LYS A 20 -15.59 4.14 -3.31
CA LYS A 20 -15.29 4.48 -1.91
C LYS A 20 -13.86 4.95 -1.69
N ARG A 21 -13.25 5.57 -2.72
CA ARG A 21 -11.86 6.07 -2.78
C ARG A 21 -11.33 6.51 -1.42
N TYR A 22 -12.03 7.44 -0.78
CA TYR A 22 -11.63 8.05 0.50
C TYR A 22 -11.85 7.16 1.72
N ARG A 23 -12.94 6.38 1.78
CA ARG A 23 -13.19 5.45 2.90
C ARG A 23 -12.20 4.29 2.89
N ILE A 24 -11.86 3.80 1.71
CA ILE A 24 -10.91 2.69 1.55
C ILE A 24 -9.52 3.17 1.86
N LEU A 25 -9.11 4.31 1.31
CA LEU A 25 -7.80 4.89 1.63
C LEU A 25 -7.65 5.11 3.13
N ASN A 26 -8.66 5.66 3.81
CA ASN A 26 -8.64 5.83 5.26
C ASN A 26 -8.61 4.50 6.01
N THR A 27 -9.30 3.47 5.54
CA THR A 27 -9.28 2.14 6.17
C THR A 27 -7.92 1.44 5.97
N VAL A 28 -7.33 1.60 4.78
CA VAL A 28 -6.00 1.12 4.41
C VAL A 28 -4.92 1.82 5.24
N LEU A 29 -4.96 3.14 5.33
CA LEU A 29 -4.03 3.96 6.11
C LEU A 29 -4.17 3.72 7.62
N ARG A 30 -5.40 3.48 8.11
CA ARG A 30 -5.68 3.13 9.51
C ARG A 30 -5.22 1.72 9.87
N SER A 31 -5.15 0.81 8.90
CA SER A 31 -4.75 -0.57 9.13
C SER A 31 -3.25 -0.69 9.38
N ARG A 32 -2.89 -1.03 10.62
CA ARG A 32 -1.50 -1.31 11.04
C ARG A 32 -0.86 -2.46 10.25
N LEU A 33 -1.69 -3.43 9.83
CA LEU A 33 -1.24 -4.56 9.01
C LEU A 33 -0.86 -4.12 7.60
N LEU A 34 -1.71 -3.35 6.93
CA LEU A 34 -1.44 -2.86 5.58
C LEU A 34 -0.22 -1.94 5.56
N ARG A 35 -0.07 -1.09 6.57
CA ARG A 35 1.12 -0.26 6.75
C ARG A 35 2.40 -1.11 6.83
N LYS A 36 2.40 -2.20 7.60
CA LYS A 36 3.57 -3.08 7.73
C LYS A 36 3.91 -3.77 6.41
N TYR A 37 2.90 -4.23 5.66
CA TYR A 37 3.12 -4.83 4.33
C TYR A 37 3.68 -3.83 3.32
N LEU A 38 3.11 -2.63 3.26
CA LEU A 38 3.58 -1.57 2.36
C LEU A 38 5.02 -1.14 2.69
N ILE A 39 5.35 -0.95 3.97
CA ILE A 39 6.72 -0.63 4.39
C ILE A 39 7.68 -1.78 4.07
N LYS A 40 7.29 -3.03 4.34
CA LYS A 40 8.11 -4.21 4.04
C LYS A 40 8.38 -4.32 2.53
N PHE A 41 7.38 -4.04 1.71
CA PHE A 41 7.51 -4.01 0.24
C PHE A 41 8.43 -2.86 -0.21
N ALA A 42 8.18 -1.64 0.29
CA ALA A 42 8.98 -0.46 -0.03
C ALA A 42 10.45 -0.60 0.38
N MET A 43 10.74 -1.20 1.54
CA MET A 43 12.11 -1.47 2.01
C MET A 43 12.82 -2.58 1.26
N ASN A 44 12.09 -3.42 0.51
CA ASN A 44 12.68 -4.41 -0.38
C ASN A 44 13.24 -3.77 -1.67
N LEU A 45 12.79 -2.55 -2.00
CA LEU A 45 13.24 -1.81 -3.16
C LEU A 45 14.46 -0.93 -2.79
N PRO A 46 15.66 -1.20 -3.34
CA PRO A 46 16.88 -0.51 -2.93
C PRO A 46 16.84 1.01 -3.18
N GLY A 47 16.20 1.48 -4.25
CA GLY A 47 16.05 2.91 -4.54
C GLY A 47 15.21 3.66 -3.50
N LEU A 48 14.04 3.10 -3.14
CA LEU A 48 13.16 3.69 -2.12
C LEU A 48 13.75 3.55 -0.73
N ARG A 49 14.39 2.42 -0.43
CA ARG A 49 15.11 2.21 0.83
C ARG A 49 16.18 3.27 1.03
N ASN A 50 17.03 3.53 0.05
CA ASN A 50 18.11 4.50 0.18
C ASN A 50 17.59 5.93 0.41
N GLN A 51 16.48 6.32 -0.26
CA GLN A 51 15.83 7.61 -0.03
C GLN A 51 15.19 7.70 1.36
N MET A 52 14.47 6.67 1.82
CA MET A 52 13.88 6.69 3.15
C MET A 52 14.95 6.66 4.25
N MET A 53 16.02 5.89 4.06
CA MET A 53 17.12 5.82 5.01
C MET A 53 17.94 7.11 5.03
N SER A 54 18.13 7.76 3.88
CA SER A 54 18.75 9.09 3.88
C SER A 54 17.85 10.09 4.59
N THR A 55 16.54 10.11 4.40
CA THR A 55 15.65 11.06 5.11
C THR A 55 15.56 10.78 6.62
N VAL A 56 15.43 9.51 7.03
CA VAL A 56 15.26 9.14 8.45
C VAL A 56 16.58 9.20 9.23
N PHE A 57 17.69 8.87 8.59
CA PHE A 57 19.03 8.92 9.18
C PHE A 57 19.87 10.12 8.71
N SER A 58 19.25 11.12 8.06
CA SER A 58 19.84 12.46 7.94
C SER A 58 19.94 13.02 9.35
N LYS A 59 21.04 12.67 10.01
CA LYS A 59 21.49 13.31 11.24
C LYS A 59 21.47 14.82 10.97
N PRO A 60 20.87 15.65 11.83
CA PRO A 60 21.27 17.03 11.88
C PRO A 60 22.75 17.00 12.23
N THR A 61 23.59 17.44 11.31
CA THR A 61 25.01 17.70 11.57
C THR A 61 25.05 18.92 12.51
N SER A 62 25.01 18.66 13.81
CA SER A 62 25.44 19.59 14.86
C SER A 62 26.78 19.11 15.39
#